data_AF-A0A6J7FPC0-F1
#
_entry.id   AF-A0A6J7FPC0-F1
#
_cell.length_a   1.000
_cell.length_b   1.000
_cell.length_c   1.000
_cell.angle_alpha   90.00
_cell.angle_beta   90.00
_cell.angle_gamma   90.00
#
_symmetry.space_group_name_H-M   'P 1'
#
loop_
_entity.id
_entity.type
_entity.pdbx_description
1 polymer ?
#
loop_
_entity_poly.entity_id
_entity_poly.type
_entity_poly.pdbx_seq_one_letter_code
_entity_poly.pdbx_strand_id
1 'polypeptide(L)'
;MQTFFDPTIVGHGYKPGLEGYAQAMGDIGKIFVALGALQAGITAGTWPETAKASPLASNLIAAGIPARSALLMVGLIAGLPTQSAHFDGTTGPGDPANPLNQDYDKFALAIAPALGVLENVANAAVLGIVVNYDLEQQMGGKILDNSNRDYVAQVGDAGGTYNMALSGDAAIAGMQGVLKLAPKWTADAAAVAKLKASKSTSGKIVIPTVTMHSLNDPAVFVGNTQWLTDQYLASNSATEMYASFITSGPEHYTQFTAEGLPDTSYPAPTSTNHCNFSSMQMLTVAWMANYGAQNGVLPDAEITQFLRETIPGFSPDDMLETPRLKIYG
;
A
#
# COMPACT_ATOMS: atom_id res chain seq x y z
N MET A 1 -4.60 12.02 0.03
CA MET A 1 -5.14 12.75 1.21
C MET A 1 -5.33 14.24 0.94
N GLN A 2 -4.27 15.01 0.67
CA GLN A 2 -4.35 16.47 0.48
C GLN A 2 -5.42 16.92 -0.54
N THR A 3 -5.40 16.36 -1.75
CA THR A 3 -6.30 16.77 -2.85
C THR A 3 -7.78 16.52 -2.56
N PHE A 4 -8.11 15.35 -1.99
CA PHE A 4 -9.49 14.92 -1.81
C PHE A 4 -10.07 15.29 -0.44
N PHE A 5 -9.27 15.28 0.63
CA PHE A 5 -9.81 15.26 2.00
C PHE A 5 -9.37 16.42 2.89
N ASP A 6 -8.20 17.01 2.67
CA ASP A 6 -7.76 18.17 3.44
C ASP A 6 -6.67 18.95 2.68
N PRO A 7 -7.02 20.06 1.99
CA PRO A 7 -6.07 20.84 1.22
C PRO A 7 -5.03 21.58 2.09
N THR A 8 -5.20 21.58 3.42
CA THR A 8 -4.28 22.24 4.35
C THR A 8 -3.10 21.37 4.74
N ILE A 9 -3.10 20.08 4.38
CA ILE A 9 -1.93 19.20 4.53
C ILE A 9 -0.78 19.79 3.71
N VAL A 10 0.41 19.92 4.31
CA VAL A 10 1.61 20.42 3.62
C VAL A 10 2.21 19.31 2.76
N GLY A 11 2.50 18.15 3.36
CA GLY A 11 2.92 16.90 2.71
C GLY A 11 4.34 16.90 2.09
N HIS A 12 4.92 18.06 1.84
CA HIS A 12 6.24 18.21 1.23
C HIS A 12 6.85 19.59 1.51
N GLY A 13 8.16 19.75 1.30
CA GLY A 13 8.84 21.02 1.48
C GLY A 13 8.75 21.56 2.89
N TYR A 14 8.90 20.68 3.88
CA TYR A 14 8.88 21.05 5.28
C TYR A 14 10.03 22.00 5.61
N LYS A 15 9.79 22.91 6.55
CA LYS A 15 10.78 23.90 6.95
C LYS A 15 11.97 23.24 7.68
N PRO A 16 13.16 23.86 7.68
CA PRO A 16 14.28 23.35 8.47
C PRO A 16 14.02 23.35 9.98
N GLY A 17 14.55 22.36 10.68
CA GLY A 17 14.54 22.26 12.14
C GLY A 17 13.14 22.05 12.75
N LEU A 18 12.96 22.59 13.96
CA LEU A 18 11.76 22.36 14.79
C LEU A 18 10.46 22.80 14.12
N GLU A 19 10.51 23.81 13.26
CA GLU A 19 9.32 24.30 12.56
C GLU A 19 8.79 23.28 11.55
N GLY A 20 9.67 22.63 10.77
CA GLY A 20 9.26 21.56 9.86
C GLY A 20 8.78 20.32 10.61
N TYR A 21 9.39 20.00 11.75
CA TYR A 21 8.88 18.92 12.60
C TYR A 21 7.44 19.21 13.04
N ALA A 22 7.14 20.44 13.47
CA ALA A 22 5.78 20.83 13.84
C ALA A 22 4.81 20.75 12.65
N GLN A 23 5.25 21.12 11.44
CA GLN A 23 4.45 20.96 10.22
C GLN A 23 4.17 19.48 9.91
N ALA A 24 5.20 18.62 9.93
CA ALA A 24 5.07 17.19 9.67
C ALA A 24 4.15 16.50 10.68
N MET A 25 4.32 16.78 11.98
CA MET A 25 3.43 16.25 13.02
C MET A 25 2.00 16.79 12.90
N GLY A 26 1.86 18.06 12.51
CA GLY A 26 0.55 18.65 12.21
C GLY A 26 -0.17 17.95 11.05
N ASP A 27 0.56 17.59 9.99
CA ASP A 27 0.00 16.85 8.86
C ASP A 27 -0.44 15.44 9.25
N ILE A 28 0.34 14.73 10.08
CA ILE A 28 -0.07 13.44 10.64
C ILE A 28 -1.41 13.59 11.41
N GLY A 29 -1.52 14.63 12.25
CA GLY A 29 -2.76 14.93 12.97
C GLY A 29 -3.96 15.15 12.04
N LYS A 30 -3.79 15.96 10.99
CA LYS A 30 -4.84 16.21 9.97
C LYS A 30 -5.26 14.94 9.24
N ILE A 31 -4.30 14.08 8.89
CA ILE A 31 -4.58 12.81 8.25
C ILE A 31 -5.42 11.93 9.18
N PHE A 32 -5.06 11.78 10.46
CA PHE A 32 -5.86 11.01 11.39
C PHE A 32 -7.27 11.58 11.60
N VAL A 33 -7.43 12.91 11.61
CA VAL A 33 -8.76 13.54 11.63
C VAL A 33 -9.57 13.16 10.39
N ALA A 34 -8.98 13.24 9.21
CA ALA A 34 -9.66 12.86 7.97
C ALA A 34 -10.00 11.36 7.94
N LEU A 35 -9.08 10.49 8.37
CA LEU A 35 -9.30 9.03 8.43
C LEU A 35 -10.36 8.65 9.46
N GLY A 36 -10.40 9.31 10.63
CA GLY A 36 -11.45 9.08 11.63
C GLY A 36 -12.84 9.48 11.11
N ALA A 37 -12.93 10.60 10.39
CA ALA A 37 -14.18 11.00 9.74
C ALA A 37 -14.59 10.03 8.61
N LEU A 38 -13.62 9.54 7.82
CA LEU A 38 -13.86 8.52 6.80
C LEU A 38 -14.33 7.20 7.42
N GLN A 39 -13.72 6.77 8.52
CA GLN A 39 -14.10 5.55 9.24
C GLN A 39 -15.55 5.63 9.74
N ALA A 40 -15.92 6.73 10.39
CA ALA A 40 -17.29 6.94 10.87
C ALA A 40 -18.31 7.03 9.72
N GLY A 41 -17.86 7.49 8.55
CA GLY A 41 -18.69 7.78 7.40
C GLY A 41 -18.70 6.74 6.29
N ILE A 42 -17.91 5.66 6.38
CA ILE A 42 -17.56 4.83 5.22
C ILE A 42 -18.77 4.15 4.57
N THR A 43 -19.69 3.62 5.39
CA THR A 43 -20.93 2.98 4.92
C THR A 43 -21.89 4.00 4.33
N ALA A 44 -22.05 5.14 4.99
CA ALA A 44 -22.92 6.24 4.54
C ALA A 44 -22.34 7.02 3.35
N GLY A 45 -21.04 6.88 3.07
CA GLY A 45 -20.33 7.61 2.02
C GLY A 45 -20.08 9.08 2.35
N THR A 46 -20.17 9.49 3.63
CA THR A 46 -20.05 10.89 4.03
C THR A 46 -18.62 11.39 3.95
N TRP A 47 -18.45 12.61 3.46
CA TRP A 47 -17.14 13.27 3.35
C TRP A 47 -16.71 13.93 4.66
N PRO A 48 -15.40 13.94 4.98
CA PRO A 48 -14.87 14.76 6.06
C PRO A 48 -15.19 16.24 5.88
N GLU A 49 -15.45 16.96 6.97
CA GLU A 49 -15.68 18.42 6.91
C GLU A 49 -14.49 19.19 6.31
N THR A 50 -13.28 18.72 6.57
CA THR A 50 -12.03 19.26 6.00
C THR A 50 -12.02 19.22 4.47
N ALA A 51 -12.75 18.27 3.85
CA ALA A 51 -12.82 18.15 2.40
C ALA A 51 -13.62 19.30 1.78
N LYS A 52 -14.61 19.86 2.51
CA LYS A 52 -15.45 20.97 2.01
C LYS A 52 -14.66 22.26 1.75
N ALA A 53 -13.50 22.41 2.38
CA ALA A 53 -12.59 23.52 2.11
C ALA A 53 -11.92 23.42 0.73
N SER A 54 -11.96 22.25 0.07
CA SER A 54 -11.45 22.03 -1.27
C SER A 54 -12.55 22.27 -2.32
N PRO A 55 -12.38 23.23 -3.26
CA PRO A 55 -13.28 23.38 -4.40
C PRO A 55 -13.35 22.12 -5.28
N LEU A 56 -12.25 21.35 -5.33
CA LEU A 56 -12.17 20.10 -6.09
C LEU A 56 -13.06 19.02 -5.48
N ALA A 57 -13.04 18.86 -4.15
CA ALA A 57 -13.86 17.88 -3.46
C ALA A 57 -15.35 18.29 -3.43
N SER A 58 -15.64 19.59 -3.31
CA SER A 58 -17.02 20.11 -3.31
C SER A 58 -17.82 19.68 -4.55
N ASN A 59 -17.19 19.62 -5.73
CA ASN A 59 -17.84 19.15 -6.96
C ASN A 59 -18.20 17.65 -6.91
N LEU A 60 -17.33 16.82 -6.32
CA LEU A 60 -17.60 15.39 -6.16
C LEU A 60 -18.74 15.14 -5.16
N ILE A 61 -18.76 15.93 -4.08
CA ILE A 61 -19.83 15.92 -3.08
C ILE A 61 -21.17 16.28 -3.74
N ALA A 62 -21.20 17.36 -4.53
CA ALA A 62 -22.40 17.78 -5.25
C ALA A 62 -22.87 16.75 -6.30
N ALA A 63 -21.94 16.00 -6.89
CA ALA A 63 -22.23 14.89 -7.80
C ALA A 63 -22.68 13.60 -7.09
N GLY A 64 -22.76 13.58 -5.76
CA GLY A 64 -23.18 12.41 -4.99
C GLY A 64 -22.16 11.27 -4.95
N ILE A 65 -20.89 11.54 -5.28
CA ILE A 65 -19.83 10.54 -5.23
C ILE A 65 -19.47 10.30 -3.75
N PRO A 66 -19.51 9.05 -3.25
CA PRO A 66 -19.25 8.80 -1.83
C PRO A 66 -17.76 8.89 -1.51
N ALA A 67 -17.44 9.33 -0.29
CA ALA A 67 -16.05 9.55 0.14
C ALA A 67 -15.19 8.28 0.10
N ARG A 68 -15.80 7.10 0.30
CA ARG A 68 -15.11 5.80 0.20
C ARG A 68 -14.52 5.54 -1.20
N SER A 69 -15.18 6.03 -2.26
CA SER A 69 -14.66 5.90 -3.63
C SER A 69 -13.42 6.77 -3.82
N ALA A 70 -13.42 7.99 -3.27
CA ALA A 70 -12.25 8.86 -3.29
C ALA A 70 -11.11 8.29 -2.43
N LEU A 71 -11.42 7.61 -1.32
CA LEU A 71 -10.43 6.95 -0.49
C LEU A 71 -9.79 5.79 -1.24
N LEU A 72 -10.60 4.93 -1.88
CA LEU A 72 -10.09 3.86 -2.72
C LEU A 72 -9.24 4.43 -3.88
N MET A 73 -9.69 5.50 -4.54
CA MET A 73 -8.91 6.20 -5.56
C MET A 73 -7.54 6.64 -5.03
N VAL A 74 -7.46 7.18 -3.81
CA VAL A 74 -6.19 7.51 -3.14
C VAL A 74 -5.32 6.26 -2.95
N GLY A 75 -5.90 5.13 -2.53
CA GLY A 75 -5.18 3.86 -2.42
C GLY A 75 -4.61 3.38 -3.75
N LEU A 76 -5.44 3.38 -4.81
CA LEU A 76 -5.07 2.88 -6.14
C LEU A 76 -3.97 3.72 -6.81
N ILE A 77 -3.98 5.05 -6.64
CA ILE A 77 -2.88 5.89 -7.13
C ILE A 77 -1.63 5.69 -6.28
N ALA A 78 -1.75 5.52 -4.96
CA ALA A 78 -0.60 5.28 -4.09
C ALA A 78 0.02 3.88 -4.27
N GLY A 79 -0.71 2.95 -4.91
CA GLY A 79 -0.31 1.55 -4.99
C GLY A 79 -0.52 0.80 -3.69
N LEU A 80 -1.43 1.30 -2.83
CA LEU A 80 -1.79 0.63 -1.58
C LEU A 80 -2.61 -0.65 -1.87
N PRO A 81 -2.33 -1.75 -1.14
CA PRO A 81 -3.20 -2.91 -1.18
C PRO A 81 -4.63 -2.56 -0.77
N THR A 82 -5.60 -3.21 -1.41
CA THR A 82 -7.03 -3.12 -1.07
C THR A 82 -7.44 -4.16 -0.03
N GLN A 83 -6.55 -5.09 0.28
CA GLN A 83 -6.63 -6.00 1.42
C GLN A 83 -5.77 -5.46 2.56
N SER A 84 -6.17 -5.72 3.80
CA SER A 84 -5.49 -5.19 5.00
C SER A 84 -5.53 -6.19 6.16
N ALA A 85 -5.17 -5.73 7.36
CA ALA A 85 -5.18 -6.53 8.58
C ALA A 85 -6.50 -7.29 8.81
N HIS A 86 -7.65 -6.65 8.53
CA HIS A 86 -8.97 -7.24 8.81
C HIS A 86 -9.88 -7.39 7.58
N PHE A 87 -9.48 -6.83 6.44
CA PHE A 87 -10.28 -6.83 5.21
C PHE A 87 -9.61 -7.66 4.11
N ASP A 88 -10.26 -8.75 3.70
CA ASP A 88 -9.78 -9.65 2.63
C ASP A 88 -10.30 -9.27 1.23
N GLY A 89 -11.31 -8.39 1.16
CA GLY A 89 -11.94 -7.97 -0.09
C GLY A 89 -12.80 -9.05 -0.77
N THR A 90 -13.00 -10.20 -0.13
CA THR A 90 -13.74 -11.35 -0.67
C THR A 90 -14.89 -11.78 0.23
N THR A 91 -14.86 -11.44 1.52
CA THR A 91 -15.82 -11.88 2.52
C THR A 91 -16.79 -10.76 2.89
N GLY A 92 -18.08 -11.03 2.74
CA GLY A 92 -19.18 -10.17 3.18
C GLY A 92 -19.96 -10.75 4.38
N PRO A 93 -20.93 -9.99 4.94
CA PRO A 93 -21.71 -10.45 6.09
C PRO A 93 -22.69 -11.56 5.71
N GLY A 94 -22.98 -12.44 6.66
CA GLY A 94 -23.93 -13.54 6.50
C GLY A 94 -23.34 -14.79 5.84
N ASP A 95 -24.20 -15.66 5.33
CA ASP A 95 -23.79 -16.94 4.74
C ASP A 95 -23.27 -16.76 3.30
N PRO A 96 -21.99 -17.09 3.01
CA PRO A 96 -21.43 -17.03 1.66
C PRO A 96 -22.06 -18.06 0.70
N ALA A 97 -22.65 -19.15 1.22
CA ALA A 97 -23.29 -20.18 0.41
C ALA A 97 -24.72 -19.82 -0.01
N ASN A 98 -25.27 -18.71 0.49
CA ASN A 98 -26.61 -18.26 0.15
C ASN A 98 -26.59 -17.32 -1.07
N PRO A 99 -27.00 -17.79 -2.27
CA PRO A 99 -26.96 -16.98 -3.49
C PRO A 99 -27.95 -15.79 -3.48
N LEU A 100 -28.82 -15.70 -2.48
CA LEU A 100 -29.74 -14.57 -2.28
C LEU A 100 -29.19 -13.51 -1.33
N ASN A 101 -28.02 -13.73 -0.72
CA ASN A 101 -27.40 -12.79 0.20
C ASN A 101 -26.70 -11.65 -0.55
N GLN A 102 -27.51 -10.71 -1.06
CA GLN A 102 -27.00 -9.54 -1.78
C GLN A 102 -26.07 -8.65 -0.96
N ASP A 103 -26.16 -8.72 0.37
CA ASP A 103 -25.34 -7.89 1.26
C ASP A 103 -23.91 -8.42 1.35
N TYR A 104 -23.70 -9.72 1.11
CA TYR A 104 -22.38 -10.32 1.00
C TYR A 104 -21.57 -9.68 -0.15
N ASP A 105 -22.08 -9.79 -1.37
CA ASP A 105 -21.39 -9.29 -2.57
C ASP A 105 -21.25 -7.77 -2.54
N LYS A 106 -22.30 -7.05 -2.09
CA LYS A 106 -22.24 -5.59 -1.95
C LYS A 106 -21.13 -5.17 -1.00
N PHE A 107 -20.98 -5.85 0.12
CA PHE A 107 -19.90 -5.54 1.05
C PHE A 107 -18.54 -5.88 0.45
N ALA A 108 -18.34 -7.14 0.04
CA ALA A 108 -17.06 -7.64 -0.43
C ALA A 108 -16.54 -6.85 -1.64
N LEU A 109 -17.40 -6.54 -2.62
CA LEU A 109 -16.98 -5.90 -3.87
C LEU A 109 -17.07 -4.37 -3.85
N ALA A 110 -17.95 -3.76 -3.03
CA ALA A 110 -18.19 -2.32 -3.08
C ALA A 110 -17.71 -1.54 -1.85
N ILE A 111 -17.45 -2.21 -0.73
CA ILE A 111 -17.11 -1.56 0.55
C ILE A 111 -15.74 -2.01 1.06
N ALA A 112 -15.49 -3.33 1.09
CA ALA A 112 -14.27 -3.91 1.66
C ALA A 112 -12.97 -3.34 1.05
N PRO A 113 -12.85 -3.07 -0.27
CA PRO A 113 -11.63 -2.48 -0.82
C PRO A 113 -11.29 -1.10 -0.25
N ALA A 114 -12.31 -0.27 0.02
CA ALA A 114 -12.12 1.04 0.62
C ALA A 114 -11.78 0.94 2.12
N LEU A 115 -12.33 -0.06 2.82
CA LEU A 115 -11.97 -0.36 4.21
C LEU A 115 -10.53 -0.88 4.33
N GLY A 116 -10.08 -1.74 3.42
CA GLY A 116 -8.69 -2.19 3.39
C GLY A 116 -7.73 -1.03 3.14
N VAL A 117 -8.05 -0.16 2.17
CA VAL A 117 -7.28 1.09 1.96
C VAL A 117 -7.31 1.99 3.19
N LEU A 118 -8.44 2.09 3.91
CA LEU A 118 -8.55 2.90 5.13
C LEU A 118 -7.56 2.45 6.21
N GLU A 119 -7.44 1.14 6.44
CA GLU A 119 -6.45 0.59 7.39
C GLU A 119 -5.02 0.82 6.91
N ASN A 120 -4.77 0.59 5.62
CA ASN A 120 -3.43 0.65 5.04
C ASN A 120 -2.90 2.08 4.93
N VAL A 121 -3.76 3.05 4.57
CA VAL A 121 -3.34 4.44 4.36
C VAL A 121 -2.87 5.10 5.67
N ALA A 122 -3.39 4.68 6.82
CA ALA A 122 -2.92 5.17 8.11
C ALA A 122 -1.42 4.89 8.31
N ASN A 123 -0.99 3.66 8.08
CA ASN A 123 0.42 3.26 8.17
C ASN A 123 1.26 3.92 7.09
N ALA A 124 0.80 3.86 5.84
CA ALA A 124 1.53 4.38 4.69
C ALA A 124 1.77 5.90 4.78
N ALA A 125 0.74 6.65 5.17
CA ALA A 125 0.80 8.11 5.17
C ALA A 125 1.67 8.65 6.31
N VAL A 126 1.61 8.02 7.50
CA VAL A 126 2.50 8.37 8.62
C VAL A 126 3.95 8.11 8.25
N LEU A 127 4.25 6.92 7.71
CA LEU A 127 5.60 6.59 7.27
C LEU A 127 6.08 7.56 6.18
N GLY A 128 5.23 7.84 5.19
CA GLY A 128 5.52 8.77 4.10
C GLY A 128 5.87 10.17 4.58
N ILE A 129 5.14 10.71 5.57
CA ILE A 129 5.44 12.02 6.15
C ILE A 129 6.77 12.01 6.91
N VAL A 130 6.97 11.03 7.79
CA VAL A 130 8.17 10.98 8.64
C VAL A 130 9.42 10.80 7.79
N VAL A 131 9.38 9.88 6.81
CA VAL A 131 10.50 9.65 5.89
C VAL A 131 10.73 10.86 5.00
N ASN A 132 9.69 11.47 4.45
CA ASN A 132 9.88 12.65 3.62
C ASN A 132 10.49 13.81 4.42
N TYR A 133 9.95 14.11 5.60
CA TYR A 133 10.51 15.12 6.49
C TYR A 133 11.99 14.85 6.78
N ASP A 134 12.33 13.64 7.25
CA ASP A 134 13.71 13.28 7.58
C ASP A 134 14.66 13.44 6.37
N LEU A 135 14.25 12.94 5.20
CA LEU A 135 15.04 13.09 3.98
C LEU A 135 15.18 14.55 3.55
N GLU A 136 14.13 15.37 3.62
CA GLU A 136 14.23 16.80 3.31
C GLU A 136 15.20 17.53 4.24
N GLN A 137 15.22 17.17 5.54
CA GLN A 137 16.18 17.73 6.50
C GLN A 137 17.62 17.30 6.21
N GLN A 138 17.83 16.02 5.89
CA GLN A 138 19.16 15.52 5.56
C GLN A 138 19.66 16.07 4.22
N MET A 139 18.76 16.23 3.24
CA MET A 139 19.12 16.68 1.90
C MET A 139 19.18 18.20 1.77
N GLY A 140 18.55 18.94 2.68
CA GLY A 140 18.53 20.41 2.71
C GLY A 140 17.59 21.04 1.70
N GLY A 141 16.51 20.34 1.32
CA GLY A 141 15.54 20.81 0.32
C GLY A 141 14.52 19.74 -0.05
N LYS A 142 13.55 20.12 -0.89
CA LYS A 142 12.45 19.24 -1.34
C LYS A 142 13.02 18.07 -2.14
N ILE A 143 12.60 16.86 -1.81
CA ILE A 143 13.01 15.64 -2.54
C ILE A 143 11.88 15.02 -3.37
N LEU A 144 10.61 15.30 -3.04
CA LEU A 144 9.48 14.79 -3.81
C LEU A 144 9.25 15.64 -5.05
N ASP A 145 9.05 14.96 -6.17
CA ASP A 145 8.68 15.56 -7.45
C ASP A 145 7.48 14.83 -8.03
N ASN A 146 6.44 15.59 -8.36
CA ASN A 146 5.29 15.05 -9.08
C ASN A 146 4.95 15.85 -10.34
N SER A 147 5.86 16.73 -10.78
CA SER A 147 5.62 17.71 -11.84
C SER A 147 5.14 17.07 -13.14
N ASN A 148 5.69 15.89 -13.47
CA ASN A 148 5.34 15.11 -14.67
C ASN A 148 4.44 13.90 -14.38
N ARG A 149 3.91 13.76 -13.15
CA ARG A 149 3.10 12.59 -12.80
C ARG A 149 1.71 12.69 -13.41
N ASP A 150 1.31 11.68 -14.17
CA ASP A 150 -0.07 11.50 -14.61
C ASP A 150 -0.80 10.57 -13.64
N TYR A 151 -1.50 11.18 -12.69
CA TYR A 151 -2.28 10.45 -11.68
C TYR A 151 -3.47 9.69 -12.29
N VAL A 152 -3.98 10.11 -13.45
CA VAL A 152 -5.07 9.40 -14.13
C VAL A 152 -4.53 8.13 -14.77
N ALA A 153 -3.41 8.22 -15.49
CA ALA A 153 -2.74 7.04 -16.03
C ALA A 153 -2.31 6.06 -14.92
N GLN A 154 -1.94 6.57 -13.74
CA GLN A 154 -1.60 5.75 -12.59
C GLN A 154 -2.78 4.94 -12.03
N VAL A 155 -4.03 5.33 -12.28
CA VAL A 155 -5.19 4.46 -11.96
C VAL A 155 -5.15 3.22 -12.85
N GLY A 156 -4.97 3.41 -14.16
CA GLY A 156 -4.89 2.34 -15.15
C GLY A 156 -6.08 1.38 -15.09
N ASP A 157 -5.81 0.10 -15.32
CA ASP A 157 -6.82 -0.97 -15.35
C ASP A 157 -7.52 -1.18 -14.01
N ALA A 158 -6.92 -0.72 -12.90
CA ALA A 158 -7.53 -0.81 -11.58
C ALA A 158 -8.86 -0.03 -11.51
N GLY A 159 -9.08 0.97 -12.37
CA GLY A 159 -10.37 1.64 -12.48
C GLY A 159 -11.49 0.69 -12.92
N GLY A 160 -11.20 -0.25 -13.82
CA GLY A 160 -12.12 -1.30 -14.24
C GLY A 160 -12.26 -2.40 -13.19
N THR A 161 -11.14 -2.89 -12.64
CA THR A 161 -11.13 -3.93 -11.60
C THR A 161 -11.97 -3.53 -10.38
N TYR A 162 -11.87 -2.28 -9.95
CA TYR A 162 -12.56 -1.76 -8.78
C TYR A 162 -13.77 -0.90 -9.13
N ASN A 163 -14.36 -1.06 -10.32
CA ASN A 163 -15.42 -0.18 -10.81
C ASN A 163 -16.59 -0.06 -9.82
N MET A 164 -17.05 -1.19 -9.27
CA MET A 164 -18.14 -1.22 -8.29
C MET A 164 -17.78 -0.44 -7.01
N ALA A 165 -16.60 -0.69 -6.45
CA ALA A 165 -16.12 0.02 -5.27
C ALA A 165 -15.84 1.52 -5.52
N LEU A 166 -15.50 1.89 -6.76
CA LEU A 166 -15.31 3.28 -7.18
C LEU A 166 -16.63 3.97 -7.55
N SER A 167 -17.77 3.30 -7.41
CA SER A 167 -19.12 3.81 -7.74
C SER A 167 -19.36 4.07 -9.23
N GLY A 168 -18.73 3.28 -10.10
CA GLY A 168 -18.99 3.28 -11.53
C GLY A 168 -18.25 4.35 -12.33
N ASP A 169 -18.37 4.26 -13.66
CA ASP A 169 -17.58 5.06 -14.61
C ASP A 169 -17.75 6.57 -14.44
N ALA A 170 -18.95 7.04 -14.12
CA ALA A 170 -19.22 8.46 -13.90
C ALA A 170 -18.47 9.00 -12.67
N ALA A 171 -18.43 8.23 -11.58
CA ALA A 171 -17.70 8.60 -10.37
C ALA A 171 -16.18 8.54 -10.62
N ILE A 172 -15.70 7.53 -11.34
CA ILE A 172 -14.30 7.43 -11.76
C ILE A 172 -13.90 8.65 -12.59
N ALA A 173 -14.68 9.00 -13.61
CA ALA A 173 -14.41 10.15 -14.47
C ALA A 173 -14.39 11.47 -13.67
N GLY A 174 -15.32 11.64 -12.73
CA GLY A 174 -15.34 12.79 -11.82
C GLY A 174 -14.06 12.89 -10.98
N MET A 175 -13.66 11.78 -10.34
CA MET A 175 -12.42 11.73 -9.54
C MET A 175 -11.16 11.92 -10.38
N GLN A 176 -11.11 11.38 -11.60
CA GLN A 176 -10.02 11.61 -12.54
C GLN A 176 -9.94 13.10 -12.96
N GLY A 177 -11.08 13.78 -13.08
CA GLY A 177 -11.13 15.23 -13.26
C GLY A 177 -10.44 16.00 -12.13
N VAL A 178 -10.66 15.58 -10.88
CA VAL A 178 -9.96 16.13 -9.71
C VAL A 178 -8.46 15.81 -9.74
N LEU A 179 -8.06 14.59 -10.11
CA LEU A 179 -6.66 14.19 -10.20
C LEU A 179 -5.87 15.01 -11.24
N LYS A 180 -6.49 15.39 -12.36
CA LYS A 180 -5.88 16.28 -13.38
C LYS A 180 -5.57 17.68 -12.84
N LEU A 181 -6.34 18.12 -11.85
CA LEU A 181 -6.20 19.43 -11.19
C LEU A 181 -5.40 19.34 -9.89
N ALA A 182 -4.90 18.16 -9.52
CA ALA A 182 -4.10 18.00 -8.32
C ALA A 182 -2.83 18.88 -8.38
N PRO A 183 -2.47 19.56 -7.27
CA PRO A 183 -1.27 20.40 -7.23
C PRO A 183 -0.02 19.64 -7.68
N LYS A 184 0.81 20.35 -8.46
CA LYS A 184 2.10 19.87 -8.94
C LYS A 184 3.23 20.61 -8.24
N TRP A 185 4.28 19.90 -7.90
CA TRP A 185 5.47 20.40 -7.23
C TRP A 185 6.73 19.77 -7.82
N THR A 186 7.80 20.54 -7.77
CA THR A 186 9.12 20.18 -8.30
C THR A 186 10.12 20.09 -7.15
N ALA A 187 10.91 19.01 -7.16
CA ALA A 187 11.97 18.81 -6.18
C ALA A 187 13.13 19.79 -6.41
N ASP A 188 13.92 20.03 -5.37
CA ASP A 188 15.12 20.84 -5.49
C ASP A 188 16.25 19.99 -6.09
N ALA A 189 16.78 20.40 -7.25
CA ALA A 189 17.77 19.63 -8.00
C ALA A 189 19.01 19.26 -7.17
N ALA A 190 19.46 20.16 -6.29
CA ALA A 190 20.59 19.92 -5.39
C ALA A 190 20.28 18.87 -4.32
N ALA A 191 19.08 18.89 -3.74
CA ALA A 191 18.64 17.91 -2.75
C ALA A 191 18.50 16.51 -3.39
N VAL A 192 17.93 16.43 -4.60
CA VAL A 192 17.84 15.18 -5.38
C VAL A 192 19.22 14.64 -5.73
N ALA A 193 20.16 15.51 -6.14
CA ALA A 193 21.54 15.10 -6.43
C ALA A 193 22.22 14.52 -5.18
N LYS A 194 22.02 15.16 -4.02
CA LYS A 194 22.54 14.68 -2.74
C LYS A 194 21.91 13.35 -2.32
N LEU A 195 20.59 13.18 -2.54
CA LEU A 195 19.90 11.92 -2.27
C LEU A 195 20.44 10.79 -3.15
N LYS A 196 20.65 11.03 -4.45
CA LYS A 196 21.24 10.04 -5.36
C LYS A 196 22.69 9.68 -5.01
N ALA A 197 23.43 10.61 -4.40
CA ALA A 197 24.79 10.36 -3.91
C ALA A 197 24.82 9.63 -2.55
N SER A 198 23.69 9.52 -1.85
CA SER A 198 23.59 8.70 -0.64
C SER A 198 23.75 7.21 -0.97
N LYS A 199 24.01 6.37 0.03
CA LYS A 199 24.22 4.94 -0.19
C LYS A 199 22.98 4.32 -0.83
N SER A 200 23.08 3.99 -2.12
CA SER A 200 22.08 3.23 -2.86
C SER A 200 22.51 1.77 -2.96
N THR A 201 21.55 0.86 -2.97
CA THR A 201 21.80 -0.55 -3.35
C THR A 201 21.81 -0.66 -4.87
N SER A 202 22.81 -1.34 -5.42
CA SER A 202 22.84 -1.65 -6.86
C SER A 202 21.92 -2.81 -7.24
N GLY A 203 21.30 -3.48 -6.27
CA GLY A 203 20.56 -4.72 -6.48
C GLY A 203 21.45 -5.92 -6.85
N LYS A 204 22.77 -5.73 -6.93
CA LYS A 204 23.72 -6.79 -7.27
C LYS A 204 23.89 -7.74 -6.09
N ILE A 205 23.43 -8.97 -6.27
CA ILE A 205 23.57 -10.04 -5.28
C ILE A 205 24.91 -10.74 -5.51
N VAL A 206 25.80 -10.64 -4.52
CA VAL A 206 27.14 -11.26 -4.53
C VAL A 206 27.39 -12.20 -3.35
N ILE A 207 26.43 -12.26 -2.42
CA ILE A 207 26.39 -13.19 -1.28
C ILE A 207 24.99 -13.78 -1.19
N PRO A 208 24.81 -15.00 -0.64
CA PRO A 208 23.51 -15.62 -0.46
C PRO A 208 22.54 -14.67 0.25
N THR A 209 21.41 -14.39 -0.38
CA THR A 209 20.45 -13.38 0.06
C THR A 209 19.06 -13.97 0.05
N VAL A 210 18.34 -13.88 1.17
CA VAL A 210 16.96 -14.34 1.29
C VAL A 210 16.08 -13.16 1.65
N THR A 211 14.96 -12.98 0.94
CA THR A 211 13.94 -11.99 1.25
C THR A 211 12.63 -12.64 1.65
N MET A 212 11.89 -11.99 2.55
CA MET A 212 10.52 -12.36 2.90
C MET A 212 9.64 -11.12 2.95
N HIS A 213 8.49 -11.16 2.29
CA HIS A 213 7.61 -10.00 2.13
C HIS A 213 6.14 -10.41 2.05
N SER A 214 5.27 -9.77 2.83
CA SER A 214 3.81 -9.90 2.67
C SER A 214 3.32 -9.27 1.37
N LEU A 215 2.47 -9.97 0.63
CA LEU A 215 1.87 -9.46 -0.61
C LEU A 215 1.11 -8.13 -0.38
N ASN A 216 0.45 -8.02 0.77
CA ASN A 216 -0.39 -6.87 1.14
C ASN A 216 0.29 -5.94 2.16
N ASP A 217 1.61 -5.81 2.15
CA ASP A 217 2.31 -4.91 3.06
C ASP A 217 1.94 -3.43 2.80
N PRO A 218 1.36 -2.72 3.78
CA PRO A 218 0.92 -1.34 3.60
C PRO A 218 2.02 -0.30 3.83
N ALA A 219 3.17 -0.68 4.38
CA ALA A 219 4.22 0.24 4.76
C ALA A 219 5.39 0.22 3.78
N VAL A 220 5.81 -0.99 3.38
CA VAL A 220 6.86 -1.19 2.38
C VAL A 220 6.28 -2.07 1.30
N PHE A 221 6.20 -1.58 0.08
CA PHE A 221 5.49 -2.31 -0.97
C PHE A 221 6.29 -3.51 -1.48
N VAL A 222 5.58 -4.62 -1.72
CA VAL A 222 6.14 -5.88 -2.23
C VAL A 222 6.90 -5.71 -3.56
N GLY A 223 6.54 -4.71 -4.36
CA GLY A 223 7.25 -4.36 -5.60
C GLY A 223 8.74 -4.02 -5.42
N ASN A 224 9.19 -3.65 -4.21
CA ASN A 224 10.62 -3.50 -3.92
C ASN A 224 11.36 -4.84 -3.98
N THR A 225 10.72 -5.91 -3.52
CA THR A 225 11.23 -7.27 -3.62
C THR A 225 11.16 -7.78 -5.07
N GLN A 226 10.12 -7.41 -5.83
CA GLN A 226 10.09 -7.67 -7.27
C GLN A 226 11.27 -7.03 -7.98
N TRP A 227 11.55 -5.75 -7.71
CA TRP A 227 12.67 -5.05 -8.33
C TRP A 227 14.00 -5.77 -8.06
N LEU A 228 14.24 -6.23 -6.83
CA LEU A 228 15.44 -6.99 -6.50
C LEU A 228 15.50 -8.34 -7.24
N THR A 229 14.36 -9.03 -7.33
CA THR A 229 14.22 -10.28 -8.10
C THR A 229 14.57 -10.05 -9.57
N ASP A 230 14.03 -9.00 -10.18
CA ASP A 230 14.30 -8.63 -11.57
C ASP A 230 15.80 -8.32 -11.80
N GLN A 231 16.44 -7.58 -10.88
CA GLN A 231 17.88 -7.30 -10.95
C GLN A 231 18.72 -8.59 -10.88
N TYR A 232 18.33 -9.52 -10.01
CA TYR A 232 19.01 -10.81 -9.88
C TYR A 232 18.89 -11.64 -11.15
N LEU A 233 17.68 -11.80 -11.68
CA LEU A 233 17.43 -12.57 -12.91
C LEU A 233 18.16 -11.97 -14.12
N ALA A 234 18.19 -10.64 -14.22
CA ALA A 234 18.92 -9.94 -15.27
C ALA A 234 20.45 -10.16 -15.21
N SER A 235 20.99 -10.49 -14.04
CA SER A 235 22.41 -10.79 -13.88
C SER A 235 22.83 -12.18 -14.38
N ASN A 236 21.86 -13.06 -14.68
CA ASN A 236 22.04 -14.42 -15.21
C ASN A 236 23.04 -15.27 -14.39
N SER A 237 23.01 -15.14 -13.06
CA SER A 237 23.83 -15.94 -12.16
C SER A 237 23.36 -17.39 -12.15
N ALA A 238 24.23 -18.32 -12.55
CA ALA A 238 23.98 -19.77 -12.45
C ALA A 238 24.07 -20.30 -11.00
N THR A 239 24.45 -19.46 -10.04
CA THR A 239 24.62 -19.82 -8.63
C THR A 239 23.37 -19.47 -7.83
N GLU A 240 22.90 -20.37 -6.97
CA GLU A 240 21.75 -20.19 -6.07
C GLU A 240 22.04 -19.13 -4.98
N MET A 241 22.04 -17.86 -5.37
CA MET A 241 22.43 -16.76 -4.49
C MET A 241 21.24 -15.96 -3.97
N TYR A 242 20.05 -16.21 -4.50
CA TYR A 242 18.85 -15.46 -4.14
C TYR A 242 17.63 -16.35 -4.02
N ALA A 243 16.86 -16.14 -2.94
CA ALA A 243 15.54 -16.71 -2.77
C ALA A 243 14.59 -15.65 -2.22
N SER A 244 13.41 -15.52 -2.83
CA SER A 244 12.38 -14.58 -2.42
C SER A 244 11.11 -15.29 -1.97
N PHE A 245 10.74 -15.13 -0.70
CA PHE A 245 9.50 -15.66 -0.14
C PHE A 245 8.45 -14.57 -0.10
N ILE A 246 7.42 -14.70 -0.93
CA ILE A 246 6.22 -13.88 -0.80
C ILE A 246 5.25 -14.60 0.11
N THR A 247 4.71 -13.90 1.10
CA THR A 247 3.67 -14.44 1.97
C THR A 247 2.30 -13.88 1.58
N SER A 248 1.27 -14.70 1.75
CA SER A 248 -0.13 -14.31 1.58
C SER A 248 -0.92 -14.69 2.83
N GLY A 249 -1.89 -13.85 3.17
CA GLY A 249 -2.84 -14.14 4.25
C GLY A 249 -3.81 -15.25 3.86
N PRO A 250 -4.69 -15.65 4.78
CA PRO A 250 -5.82 -16.52 4.44
C PRO A 250 -6.68 -15.92 3.31
N GLU A 251 -7.35 -16.76 2.54
CA GLU A 251 -8.24 -16.30 1.46
C GLU A 251 -9.48 -15.57 1.98
N HIS A 252 -9.98 -16.00 3.14
CA HIS A 252 -11.13 -15.44 3.83
C HIS A 252 -10.80 -15.24 5.31
N TYR A 253 -10.87 -14.00 5.79
CA TYR A 253 -10.61 -13.67 7.19
C TYR A 253 -11.37 -12.46 7.71
N THR A 254 -12.11 -11.71 6.88
CA THR A 254 -12.96 -10.64 7.40
C THR A 254 -14.05 -11.22 8.31
N GLN A 255 -14.20 -10.61 9.48
CA GLN A 255 -15.17 -11.02 10.49
C GLN A 255 -16.21 -9.93 10.68
N PHE A 256 -17.39 -10.36 11.15
CA PHE A 256 -18.51 -9.47 11.42
C PHE A 256 -19.05 -9.73 12.82
N THR A 257 -19.55 -8.69 13.47
CA THR A 257 -20.28 -8.79 14.73
C THR A 257 -21.64 -9.47 14.50
N ALA A 258 -22.35 -9.80 15.58
CA ALA A 258 -23.69 -10.37 15.49
C ALA A 258 -24.69 -9.44 14.75
N GLU A 259 -24.43 -8.13 14.75
CA GLU A 259 -25.19 -7.11 14.04
C GLU A 259 -24.82 -7.00 12.55
N GLY A 260 -23.86 -7.79 12.06
CA GLY A 260 -23.41 -7.77 10.68
C GLY A 260 -22.47 -6.60 10.35
N LEU A 261 -21.89 -5.94 11.36
CA LEU A 261 -20.90 -4.87 11.19
C LEU A 261 -19.49 -5.47 11.12
N PRO A 262 -18.56 -4.90 10.35
CA PRO A 262 -17.17 -5.36 10.36
C PRO A 262 -16.55 -5.32 11.75
N ASP A 263 -15.87 -6.40 12.11
CA ASP A 263 -15.11 -6.51 13.35
C ASP A 263 -13.61 -6.32 13.06
N THR A 264 -12.99 -5.34 13.72
CA THR A 264 -11.54 -5.07 13.64
C THR A 264 -10.86 -5.18 15.01
N SER A 265 -11.48 -5.88 15.96
CA SER A 265 -10.98 -6.02 17.33
C SER A 265 -10.05 -7.24 17.51
N TYR A 266 -10.11 -8.19 16.58
CA TYR A 266 -9.26 -9.38 16.60
C TYR A 266 -7.86 -9.07 16.03
N PRO A 267 -6.82 -9.82 16.41
CA PRO A 267 -5.48 -9.58 15.89
C PRO A 267 -5.39 -9.91 14.39
N ALA A 268 -4.65 -9.08 13.65
CA ALA A 268 -4.38 -9.30 12.23
C ALA A 268 -3.87 -10.73 11.95
N PRO A 269 -4.51 -11.52 11.06
CA PRO A 269 -4.02 -12.83 10.69
C PRO A 269 -2.61 -12.76 10.11
N THR A 270 -1.83 -13.81 10.25
CA THR A 270 -0.48 -13.86 9.68
C THR A 270 -0.50 -13.50 8.19
N SER A 271 0.49 -12.71 7.76
CA SER A 271 0.72 -12.25 6.39
C SER A 271 -0.28 -11.25 5.81
N THR A 272 -1.17 -10.68 6.63
CA THR A 272 -2.12 -9.64 6.20
C THR A 272 -1.65 -8.19 6.49
N ASN A 273 -0.42 -8.01 7.02
CA ASN A 273 0.10 -6.69 7.40
C ASN A 273 1.66 -6.65 7.34
N HIS A 274 2.23 -5.48 7.64
CA HIS A 274 3.67 -5.22 7.66
C HIS A 274 4.39 -6.09 8.68
N CYS A 275 5.36 -6.88 8.20
CA CYS A 275 6.16 -7.79 9.01
C CYS A 275 5.38 -8.79 9.89
N ASN A 276 4.11 -9.06 9.54
CA ASN A 276 3.26 -9.98 10.28
C ASN A 276 3.51 -11.43 9.83
N PHE A 277 4.59 -12.05 10.31
CA PHE A 277 4.98 -13.40 9.90
C PHE A 277 4.83 -14.41 11.04
N SER A 278 4.55 -15.68 10.68
CA SER A 278 4.57 -16.76 11.67
C SER A 278 6.00 -17.06 12.11
N SER A 279 6.16 -17.64 13.30
CA SER A 279 7.46 -18.10 13.77
C SER A 279 8.10 -19.10 12.81
N MET A 280 7.29 -19.93 12.14
CA MET A 280 7.79 -20.92 11.18
C MET A 280 8.32 -20.27 9.90
N GLN A 281 7.65 -19.24 9.39
CA GLN A 281 8.15 -18.43 8.26
C GLN A 281 9.47 -17.75 8.62
N MET A 282 9.54 -17.12 9.79
CA MET A 282 10.77 -16.46 10.28
C MET A 282 11.94 -17.44 10.45
N LEU A 283 11.69 -18.62 11.06
CA LEU A 283 12.70 -19.64 11.25
C LEU A 283 13.20 -20.23 9.93
N THR A 284 12.30 -20.38 8.95
CA THR A 284 12.67 -20.86 7.61
C THR A 284 13.66 -19.91 6.93
N VAL A 285 13.36 -18.61 6.92
CA VAL A 285 14.24 -17.59 6.33
C VAL A 285 15.56 -17.49 7.09
N ALA A 286 15.53 -17.55 8.43
CA ALA A 286 16.73 -17.54 9.25
C ALA A 286 17.61 -18.77 9.00
N TRP A 287 17.00 -19.95 8.84
CA TRP A 287 17.70 -21.18 8.49
C TRP A 287 18.36 -21.08 7.12
N MET A 288 17.65 -20.58 6.10
CA MET A 288 18.22 -20.39 4.76
C MET A 288 19.36 -19.37 4.75
N ALA A 289 19.22 -18.26 5.48
CA ALA A 289 20.28 -17.27 5.61
C ALA A 289 21.52 -17.87 6.30
N ASN A 290 21.34 -18.69 7.35
CA ASN A 290 22.43 -19.39 8.00
C ASN A 290 23.07 -20.46 7.09
N TYR A 291 22.28 -21.20 6.32
CA TYR A 291 22.79 -22.15 5.32
C TYR A 291 23.65 -21.41 4.28
N GLY A 292 23.13 -20.29 3.75
CA GLY A 292 23.86 -19.40 2.85
C GLY A 292 25.19 -18.92 3.41
N ALA A 293 25.19 -18.46 4.67
CA ALA A 293 26.42 -18.00 5.33
C ALA A 293 27.47 -19.11 5.51
N GLN A 294 27.04 -20.35 5.74
CA GLN A 294 27.94 -21.49 5.94
C GLN A 294 28.49 -22.07 4.63
N ASN A 295 27.69 -22.04 3.56
CA ASN A 295 28.01 -22.75 2.31
C ASN A 295 28.39 -21.82 1.15
N GLY A 296 28.16 -20.51 1.28
CA GLY A 296 28.38 -19.55 0.20
C GLY A 296 27.33 -19.60 -0.92
N VAL A 297 26.31 -20.46 -0.78
CA VAL A 297 25.15 -20.64 -1.67
C VAL A 297 23.91 -20.96 -0.84
N LEU A 298 22.73 -20.65 -1.36
CA LEU A 298 21.45 -21.07 -0.79
C LEU A 298 21.19 -22.56 -1.09
N PRO A 299 20.20 -23.18 -0.42
CA PRO A 299 19.71 -24.49 -0.82
C PRO A 299 19.28 -24.49 -2.30
N ASP A 300 19.33 -25.66 -2.93
CA ASP A 300 18.87 -25.83 -4.30
C ASP A 300 17.37 -25.51 -4.47
N ALA A 301 16.92 -25.50 -5.72
CA ALA A 301 15.54 -25.21 -6.08
C ALA A 301 14.55 -26.20 -5.45
N GLU A 302 14.94 -27.47 -5.28
CA GLU A 302 14.07 -28.53 -4.75
C GLU A 302 13.79 -28.31 -3.26
N ILE A 303 14.82 -28.01 -2.47
CA ILE A 303 14.67 -27.66 -1.04
C ILE A 303 13.91 -26.34 -0.90
N THR A 304 14.24 -25.34 -1.72
CA THR A 304 13.58 -24.04 -1.67
C THR A 304 12.08 -24.17 -1.98
N GLN A 305 11.73 -24.96 -3.00
CA GLN A 305 10.34 -25.22 -3.36
C GLN A 305 9.60 -26.00 -2.28
N PHE A 306 10.24 -27.04 -1.71
CA PHE A 306 9.67 -27.78 -0.59
C PHE A 306 9.31 -26.86 0.58
N LEU A 307 10.16 -25.89 0.91
CA LEU A 307 9.86 -24.91 1.96
C LEU A 307 8.68 -24.00 1.62
N ARG A 308 8.52 -23.59 0.35
CA ARG A 308 7.36 -22.80 -0.07
C ARG A 308 6.05 -23.56 0.10
N GLU A 309 6.04 -24.84 -0.25
CA GLU A 309 4.85 -25.67 -0.26
C GLU A 309 4.45 -26.16 1.15
N THR A 310 5.43 -26.39 2.02
CA THR A 310 5.20 -27.00 3.34
C THR A 310 5.00 -26.00 4.47
N ILE A 311 5.41 -24.74 4.28
CA ILE A 311 5.31 -23.69 5.30
C ILE A 311 4.09 -22.81 5.02
N PRO A 312 2.97 -22.97 5.77
CA PRO A 312 1.77 -22.16 5.63
C PRO A 312 2.01 -20.67 5.44
N GLY A 313 1.28 -20.10 4.46
CA GLY A 313 1.30 -18.69 4.12
C GLY A 313 2.42 -18.27 3.17
N PHE A 314 3.42 -19.11 2.87
CA PHE A 314 4.28 -18.84 1.72
C PHE A 314 3.54 -19.12 0.41
N SER A 315 3.82 -18.28 -0.58
CA SER A 315 3.42 -18.53 -1.97
C SER A 315 4.20 -19.74 -2.49
N PRO A 316 3.51 -20.77 -3.05
CA PRO A 316 4.16 -21.88 -3.72
C PRO A 316 4.77 -21.48 -5.07
N ASP A 317 4.36 -20.34 -5.63
CA ASP A 317 4.93 -19.78 -6.86
C ASP A 317 6.29 -19.15 -6.55
N ASP A 318 7.34 -19.71 -7.16
CA ASP A 318 8.74 -19.33 -6.99
C ASP A 318 9.08 -18.01 -7.70
N MET A 319 8.22 -17.59 -8.63
CA MET A 319 8.39 -16.44 -9.51
C MET A 319 7.14 -15.55 -9.52
N LEU A 320 6.37 -15.57 -8.43
CA LEU A 320 5.17 -14.75 -8.28
C LEU A 320 5.48 -13.30 -8.64
N GLU A 321 4.96 -12.85 -9.78
CA GLU A 321 5.09 -11.46 -10.19
C GLU A 321 4.22 -10.60 -9.29
N THR A 322 4.87 -9.75 -8.50
CA THR A 322 4.18 -8.86 -7.57
C THR A 322 4.02 -7.46 -8.15
N PRO A 323 2.94 -6.74 -7.78
CA PRO A 323 2.70 -5.39 -8.30
C PRO A 323 3.90 -4.48 -8.06
N ARG A 324 4.52 -4.00 -9.15
CA ARG A 324 5.57 -2.99 -9.05
C ARG A 324 4.95 -1.68 -8.58
N LEU A 325 5.70 -0.94 -7.78
CA LEU A 325 5.35 0.42 -7.43
C LEU A 325 5.16 1.24 -8.71
N LYS A 326 3.99 1.88 -8.86
CA LYS A 326 3.62 2.67 -10.05
C LYS A 326 4.49 3.93 -10.28
N ILE A 327 5.48 4.14 -9.41
CA ILE A 327 6.51 5.18 -9.53
C ILE A 327 7.72 4.75 -10.38
N TYR A 328 7.85 3.46 -10.73
CA TYR A 328 8.91 2.92 -11.60
C TYR A 328 8.60 3.01 -13.11
N GLY A 329 7.44 3.57 -13.48
CA GLY A 329 7.09 3.96 -14.85
C GLY A 329 7.33 5.44 -15.12
#